data_AF-A0A2I1EU25-F1
#
_entry.id   AF-A0A2I1EU25-F1
#
_cell.length_a   1.000
_cell.length_b   1.000
_cell.length_c   1.000
_cell.angle_alpha   90.00
_cell.angle_beta   90.00
_cell.angle_gamma   90.00
#
_symmetry.space_group_name_H-M   'P 1'
#
loop_
_entity.id
_entity.type
_entity.pdbx_description
1 polymer ?
#
loop_
_entity_poly.entity_id
_entity_poly.type
_entity_poly.pdbx_seq_one_letter_code
_entity_poly.pdbx_strand_id
1 'polypeptide(L)'
;MNSKNLEQLLNINKFLSTTPPPNIHSVQDYVSTINISGIFSITFDTPHETLPPLTNIDNTAEKILHLQYPHLTSAAVFSNGDCLLNSISLIFNANQMLALQFRLAMVVELMKFSNFYLSQKIFEQDYYFSDIALNSAKNSDMLTTYNKEREYIGEIAYISKPHQFCSIIGLYGLASVI
;
A
#
# COMPACT_ATOMS: atom_id res chain seq x y z
N MET A 1 12.19 5.77 -15.25
CA MET A 1 11.66 5.95 -13.89
C MET A 1 10.80 7.21 -13.90
N ASN A 2 9.49 7.11 -13.63
CA ASN A 2 8.56 8.23 -13.77
C ASN A 2 8.81 9.25 -12.64
N SER A 3 9.62 10.28 -12.92
CA SER A 3 10.09 11.27 -11.94
C SER A 3 8.94 11.99 -11.23
N LYS A 4 7.81 12.17 -11.92
CA LYS A 4 6.61 12.82 -11.36
C LYS A 4 5.97 12.01 -10.25
N ASN A 5 5.85 10.69 -10.40
CA ASN A 5 5.26 9.84 -9.36
C ASN A 5 6.12 9.82 -8.11
N LEU A 6 7.45 9.76 -8.28
CA LEU A 6 8.38 9.84 -7.18
C LEU A 6 8.28 11.18 -6.45
N GLU A 7 8.29 12.29 -7.18
CA GLU A 7 8.15 13.63 -6.60
C GLU A 7 6.85 13.78 -5.80
N GLN A 8 5.73 13.30 -6.36
CA GLN A 8 4.44 13.34 -5.68
C GLN A 8 4.44 12.52 -4.37
N LEU A 9 5.02 11.31 -4.40
CA LEU A 9 5.17 10.47 -3.21
C LEU A 9 6.04 11.12 -2.13
N LEU A 10 7.14 11.77 -2.52
CA LEU A 10 8.00 12.51 -1.58
C LEU A 10 7.28 13.72 -0.97
N ASN A 11 6.47 14.43 -1.76
CA ASN A 11 5.66 15.55 -1.28
C ASN A 11 4.58 15.08 -0.30
N ILE A 12 3.90 13.98 -0.60
CA ILE A 12 2.95 13.33 0.32
C ILE A 12 3.67 12.93 1.62
N ASN A 13 4.81 12.25 1.53
CA ASN A 13 5.57 11.82 2.70
C ASN A 13 5.93 13.01 3.60
N LYS A 14 6.42 14.10 2.99
CA LYS A 14 6.80 15.32 3.70
C LYS A 14 5.60 15.95 4.41
N PHE A 15 4.44 15.99 3.77
CA PHE A 15 3.20 16.50 4.35
C PHE A 15 2.73 15.65 5.54
N LEU A 16 2.75 14.32 5.41
CA LEU A 16 2.29 13.42 6.47
C LEU A 16 3.25 13.33 7.66
N SER A 17 4.54 13.64 7.46
CA SER A 17 5.59 13.53 8.47
C SER A 17 5.84 14.82 9.27
N THR A 18 4.91 15.79 9.25
CA THR A 18 5.04 17.03 10.02
C THR A 18 4.86 16.82 11.53
N THR A 19 5.34 17.76 12.32
CA THR A 19 5.11 17.79 13.78
C THR A 19 4.45 19.13 14.16
N PRO A 20 3.19 19.13 14.65
CA PRO A 20 2.33 17.97 14.86
C PRO A 20 1.90 17.30 13.52
N PRO A 21 1.55 15.99 13.55
CA PRO A 21 1.04 15.31 12.36
C PRO A 21 -0.30 15.92 11.93
N PRO A 22 -0.64 15.87 10.63
CA PRO A 22 -1.95 16.32 10.16
C PRO A 22 -3.08 15.47 10.77
N ASN A 23 -4.30 16.00 10.78
CA ASN A 23 -5.49 15.19 11.07
C ASN A 23 -6.11 14.67 9.75
N ILE A 24 -7.10 13.77 9.88
CA ILE A 24 -7.73 13.13 8.71
C ILE A 24 -8.38 14.13 7.76
N HIS A 25 -9.00 15.20 8.28
CA HIS A 25 -9.59 16.24 7.44
C HIS A 25 -8.53 16.92 6.57
N SER A 26 -7.40 17.32 7.17
CA SER A 26 -6.27 17.91 6.45
C SER A 26 -5.64 16.95 5.44
N VAL A 27 -5.59 15.65 5.74
CA VAL A 27 -5.12 14.62 4.79
C VAL A 27 -6.03 14.54 3.56
N GLN A 28 -7.34 14.53 3.77
CA GLN A 28 -8.33 14.50 2.70
C GLN A 28 -8.33 15.79 1.87
N ASP A 29 -8.16 16.94 2.52
CA ASP A 29 -8.03 18.22 1.83
C ASP A 29 -6.77 18.25 0.97
N TYR A 30 -5.62 17.80 1.51
CA TYR A 30 -4.36 17.76 0.77
C TYR A 30 -4.46 16.86 -0.46
N VAL A 31 -4.95 15.62 -0.32
CA VAL A 31 -5.04 14.68 -1.45
C VAL A 31 -6.01 15.17 -2.53
N SER A 32 -7.04 15.94 -2.15
CA SER A 32 -7.97 16.54 -3.12
C SER A 32 -7.32 17.53 -4.09
N THR A 33 -6.15 18.09 -3.72
CA THR A 33 -5.37 18.99 -4.59
C THR A 33 -4.49 18.26 -5.59
N ILE A 34 -4.30 16.95 -5.43
CA ILE A 34 -3.43 16.14 -6.29
C ILE A 34 -4.16 15.83 -7.60
N ASN A 35 -3.52 16.13 -8.73
CA ASN A 35 -4.04 15.70 -10.02
C ASN A 35 -3.85 14.19 -10.20
N ILE A 36 -4.95 13.45 -10.13
CA ILE A 36 -4.94 11.99 -10.21
C ILE A 36 -4.99 11.43 -11.65
N SER A 37 -5.19 12.26 -12.68
CA SER A 37 -5.41 11.78 -14.05
C SER A 37 -4.23 10.99 -14.62
N GLY A 38 -3.01 11.37 -14.24
CA GLY A 38 -1.78 10.66 -14.64
C GLY A 38 -1.49 9.41 -13.80
N ILE A 39 -2.14 9.25 -12.65
CA ILE A 39 -2.00 8.07 -11.79
C ILE A 39 -2.84 6.94 -12.37
N PHE A 40 -4.08 7.25 -12.75
CA PHE A 40 -5.05 6.30 -13.29
C PHE A 40 -5.00 6.16 -14.83
N SER A 41 -3.86 6.51 -15.44
CA SER A 41 -3.67 6.41 -16.89
C SER A 41 -3.32 5.00 -17.38
N ILE A 42 -3.21 4.03 -16.47
CA ILE A 42 -3.01 2.61 -16.78
C ILE A 42 -4.24 1.83 -16.31
N THR A 43 -4.50 0.69 -16.95
CA THR A 43 -5.58 -0.21 -16.56
C THR A 43 -5.17 -1.01 -15.33
N PHE A 44 -6.05 -1.04 -14.33
CA PHE A 44 -5.87 -1.80 -13.09
C PHE A 44 -6.83 -2.99 -12.96
N ASP A 45 -7.84 -3.10 -13.82
CA ASP A 45 -9.01 -3.97 -13.60
C ASP A 45 -8.92 -5.35 -14.29
N THR A 46 -7.96 -5.54 -15.19
CA THR A 46 -7.89 -6.73 -16.04
C THR A 46 -6.51 -7.39 -15.91
N PRO A 47 -6.39 -8.52 -15.19
CA PRO A 47 -5.13 -9.23 -15.06
C PRO A 47 -4.75 -9.90 -16.39
N HIS A 48 -3.46 -9.98 -16.67
CA HIS A 48 -2.92 -10.80 -17.74
C HIS A 48 -2.94 -12.27 -17.32
N GLU A 49 -3.62 -13.10 -18.12
CA GLU A 49 -3.71 -14.55 -17.88
C GLU A 49 -2.48 -15.33 -18.41
N THR A 50 -1.61 -14.66 -19.16
CA THR A 50 -0.40 -15.28 -19.74
C THR A 50 0.86 -14.60 -19.24
N LEU A 51 1.88 -15.39 -18.94
CA LEU A 51 3.18 -14.88 -18.53
C LEU A 51 3.81 -14.02 -19.66
N PRO A 52 4.22 -12.78 -19.39
CA PRO A 52 4.84 -11.93 -20.41
C PRO A 52 6.15 -12.54 -20.93
N PRO A 53 6.48 -12.36 -22.23
CA PRO A 53 7.74 -12.82 -22.79
C PRO A 53 8.93 -12.32 -21.95
N LEU A 54 9.95 -13.18 -21.77
CA LEU A 54 11.17 -12.90 -21.00
C LEU A 54 11.00 -12.80 -19.47
N THR A 55 9.81 -13.04 -18.93
CA THR A 55 9.62 -13.17 -17.49
C THR A 55 10.21 -14.49 -17.00
N ASN A 56 11.08 -14.44 -16.00
CA ASN A 56 11.64 -15.65 -15.40
C ASN A 56 10.61 -16.33 -14.50
N ILE A 57 10.58 -17.66 -14.52
CA ILE A 57 9.76 -18.46 -13.61
C ILE A 57 10.48 -18.58 -12.26
N ASP A 58 9.76 -18.33 -11.17
CA ASP A 58 10.21 -18.67 -9.83
C ASP A 58 9.99 -20.16 -9.58
N ASN A 59 10.98 -20.97 -9.95
CA ASN A 59 10.92 -22.42 -9.80
C ASN A 59 10.81 -22.90 -8.34
N THR A 60 11.14 -22.05 -7.36
CA THR A 60 11.03 -22.42 -5.94
C THR A 60 9.58 -22.25 -5.49
N ALA A 61 9.00 -21.08 -5.74
CA ALA A 61 7.59 -20.83 -5.47
C ALA A 61 6.69 -21.80 -6.26
N GLU A 62 7.03 -22.06 -7.53
CA GLU A 62 6.30 -23.00 -8.38
C GLU A 62 6.19 -24.38 -7.73
N LYS A 63 7.30 -24.96 -7.24
CA LYS A 63 7.28 -26.29 -6.62
C LYS A 63 6.35 -26.37 -5.41
N ILE A 64 6.21 -25.28 -4.65
CA ILE A 64 5.40 -25.22 -3.44
C ILE A 64 3.93 -24.97 -3.81
N LEU A 65 3.69 -23.97 -4.65
CA LEU A 65 2.34 -23.51 -4.98
C LEU A 65 1.66 -24.41 -6.00
N HIS A 66 2.39 -25.07 -6.90
CA HIS A 66 1.82 -25.91 -7.95
C HIS A 66 0.99 -27.08 -7.40
N LEU A 67 1.28 -27.54 -6.17
CA LEU A 67 0.47 -28.55 -5.50
C LEU A 67 -0.94 -28.06 -5.15
N GLN A 68 -1.10 -26.77 -4.85
CA GLN A 68 -2.38 -26.15 -4.47
C GLN A 68 -3.02 -25.41 -5.66
N TYR A 69 -2.21 -24.89 -6.56
CA TYR A 69 -2.60 -24.03 -7.67
C TYR A 69 -1.90 -24.46 -8.98
N PRO A 70 -2.20 -25.66 -9.51
CA PRO A 70 -1.49 -26.24 -10.66
C PRO A 70 -1.70 -25.47 -11.97
N HIS A 71 -2.68 -24.56 -12.00
CA HIS A 71 -3.02 -23.71 -13.14
C HIS A 71 -2.31 -22.35 -13.11
N LEU A 72 -1.56 -22.04 -12.05
CA LEU A 72 -0.79 -20.82 -11.92
C LEU A 72 0.67 -21.07 -12.22
N THR A 73 1.33 -20.07 -12.80
CA THR A 73 2.79 -20.05 -12.99
C THR A 73 3.38 -18.91 -12.18
N SER A 74 4.36 -19.25 -11.33
CA SER A 74 5.03 -18.32 -10.44
C SER A 74 6.07 -17.51 -11.20
N ALA A 75 5.92 -16.19 -11.22
CA ALA A 75 6.87 -15.29 -11.87
C ALA A 75 7.87 -14.73 -10.86
N ALA A 76 9.15 -14.68 -11.24
CA ALA A 76 10.18 -13.98 -10.49
C ALA A 76 10.12 -12.48 -10.79
N VAL A 77 10.01 -11.67 -9.74
CA VAL A 77 10.02 -10.19 -9.80
C VAL A 77 11.25 -9.62 -9.10
N PHE A 78 11.52 -8.33 -9.29
CA PHE A 78 12.62 -7.67 -8.58
C PHE A 78 12.47 -7.77 -7.06
N SER A 79 13.48 -8.36 -6.43
CA SER A 79 13.60 -8.51 -4.97
C SER A 79 14.11 -7.21 -4.35
N ASN A 80 13.24 -6.21 -4.31
CA ASN A 80 13.44 -4.95 -3.59
C ASN A 80 12.24 -4.69 -2.68
N GLY A 81 12.25 -3.59 -1.93
CA GLY A 81 11.13 -3.26 -1.03
C GLY A 81 9.81 -2.89 -1.74
N ASP A 82 9.76 -2.93 -3.08
CA ASP A 82 8.54 -2.81 -3.87
C ASP A 82 8.05 -4.16 -4.41
N CYS A 83 8.57 -5.31 -3.96
CA CYS A 83 8.28 -6.62 -4.56
C CYS A 83 6.77 -6.90 -4.75
N LEU A 84 5.92 -6.56 -3.77
CA LEU A 84 4.47 -6.65 -3.91
C LEU A 84 3.96 -5.83 -5.11
N LEU A 85 4.37 -4.57 -5.20
CA LEU A 85 3.94 -3.66 -6.26
C LEU A 85 4.52 -4.06 -7.62
N ASN A 86 5.74 -4.59 -7.66
CA ASN A 86 6.33 -5.18 -8.87
C ASN A 86 5.49 -6.38 -9.35
N SER A 87 5.03 -7.24 -8.44
CA SER A 87 4.15 -8.37 -8.75
C SER A 87 2.81 -7.93 -9.29
N ILE A 88 2.13 -7.00 -8.62
CA ILE A 88 0.85 -6.46 -9.10
C ILE A 88 1.03 -5.79 -10.47
N SER A 89 2.07 -4.97 -10.62
CA SER A 89 2.41 -4.32 -11.89
C SER A 89 2.64 -5.33 -13.02
N LEU A 90 3.29 -6.46 -12.73
CA LEU A 90 3.47 -7.53 -13.69
C LEU A 90 2.14 -8.20 -14.07
N ILE A 91 1.27 -8.47 -13.08
CA ILE A 91 -0.03 -9.11 -13.29
C ILE A 91 -0.93 -8.23 -14.16
N PHE A 92 -1.05 -6.94 -13.88
CA PHE A 92 -2.03 -6.07 -14.54
C PHE A 92 -1.50 -5.33 -15.77
N ASN A 93 -0.18 -5.24 -15.95
CA ASN A 93 0.39 -4.45 -17.04
C ASN A 93 1.51 -5.17 -17.81
N ALA A 94 1.74 -6.46 -17.56
CA ALA A 94 2.82 -7.25 -18.17
C ALA A 94 4.20 -6.58 -18.04
N ASN A 95 4.37 -5.75 -17.01
CA ASN A 95 5.53 -4.90 -16.82
C ASN A 95 5.72 -4.65 -15.32
N GLN A 96 6.81 -5.11 -14.72
CA GLN A 96 7.07 -4.93 -13.29
C GLN A 96 7.61 -3.54 -12.90
N MET A 97 7.82 -2.62 -13.86
CA MET A 97 8.46 -1.32 -13.64
C MET A 97 7.51 -0.21 -13.16
N LEU A 98 6.21 -0.49 -12.94
CA LEU A 98 5.21 0.52 -12.56
C LEU A 98 4.97 0.60 -11.05
N ALA A 99 5.81 -0.01 -10.22
CA ALA A 99 5.65 0.00 -8.77
C ALA A 99 5.41 1.39 -8.16
N LEU A 100 6.11 2.44 -8.63
CA LEU A 100 5.87 3.81 -8.15
C LEU A 100 4.48 4.34 -8.49
N GLN A 101 3.91 3.93 -9.62
CA GLN A 101 2.56 4.32 -10.02
C GLN A 101 1.51 3.61 -9.15
N PHE A 102 1.67 2.31 -8.92
CA PHE A 102 0.83 1.56 -7.98
C PHE A 102 0.94 2.09 -6.55
N ARG A 103 2.15 2.42 -6.09
CA ARG A 103 2.37 3.02 -4.77
C ARG A 103 1.60 4.33 -4.62
N LEU A 104 1.70 5.19 -5.63
CA LEU A 104 1.02 6.48 -5.62
C LEU A 104 -0.50 6.33 -5.68
N ALA A 105 -1.02 5.41 -6.50
CA ALA A 105 -2.46 5.11 -6.56
C ALA A 105 -2.99 4.63 -5.21
N MET A 106 -2.31 3.65 -4.60
CA MET A 106 -2.62 3.12 -3.27
C MET A 106 -2.60 4.22 -2.19
N VAL A 107 -1.56 5.06 -2.16
CA VAL A 107 -1.43 6.13 -1.17
C VAL A 107 -2.54 7.17 -1.34
N VAL A 108 -2.85 7.57 -2.57
CA VAL A 108 -3.93 8.52 -2.87
C VAL A 108 -5.29 7.96 -2.46
N GLU A 109 -5.55 6.69 -2.75
CA GLU A 109 -6.77 5.98 -2.35
C GLU A 109 -6.95 6.00 -0.83
N LEU A 110 -5.92 5.57 -0.10
CA LEU A 110 -5.92 5.54 1.36
C LEU A 110 -6.16 6.94 1.95
N MET A 111 -5.45 7.96 1.47
CA MET A 111 -5.65 9.34 1.95
C MET A 111 -7.06 9.83 1.66
N LYS A 112 -7.59 9.59 0.46
CA LYS A 112 -8.90 10.08 0.03
C LYS A 112 -10.03 9.45 0.84
N PHE A 113 -9.94 8.15 1.07
CA PHE A 113 -10.98 7.37 1.76
C PHE A 113 -10.61 7.02 3.21
N SER A 114 -9.75 7.83 3.84
CA SER A 114 -9.27 7.65 5.23
C SER A 114 -10.38 7.26 6.21
N ASN A 115 -11.52 7.96 6.19
CA ASN A 115 -12.65 7.67 7.08
C ASN A 115 -13.22 6.25 6.89
N PHE A 116 -13.29 5.77 5.64
CA PHE A 116 -13.75 4.41 5.34
C PHE A 116 -12.78 3.37 5.89
N TYR A 117 -11.47 3.56 5.69
CA TYR A 117 -10.48 2.61 6.20
C TYR A 117 -10.47 2.59 7.73
N LEU A 118 -10.48 3.77 8.38
CA LEU A 118 -10.51 3.88 9.84
C LEU A 118 -11.79 3.35 10.51
N SER A 119 -12.85 3.07 9.74
CA SER A 119 -14.04 2.37 10.22
C SER A 119 -13.99 0.85 10.01
N GLN A 120 -12.98 0.33 9.32
CA GLN A 120 -12.84 -1.11 9.09
C GLN A 120 -12.35 -1.82 10.34
N LYS A 121 -12.88 -3.02 10.59
CA LYS A 121 -12.52 -3.88 11.72
C LYS A 121 -11.05 -4.28 11.75
N ILE A 122 -10.33 -4.17 10.64
CA ILE A 122 -8.89 -4.47 10.61
C ILE A 122 -8.09 -3.61 11.59
N PHE A 123 -8.50 -2.35 11.79
CA PHE A 123 -7.90 -1.48 12.79
C PHE A 123 -8.21 -1.92 14.23
N GLU A 124 -9.18 -2.80 14.44
CA GLU A 124 -9.48 -3.35 15.77
C GLU A 124 -8.87 -4.75 15.99
N GLN A 125 -8.52 -5.44 14.90
CA GLN A 125 -8.04 -6.84 14.92
C GLN A 125 -6.53 -6.97 14.89
N ASP A 126 -5.81 -6.04 14.25
CA ASP A 126 -4.36 -6.04 14.32
C ASP A 126 -3.91 -5.57 15.71
N TYR A 127 -3.02 -6.33 16.35
CA TYR A 127 -2.51 -6.03 17.68
C TYR A 127 -1.90 -4.62 17.75
N TYR A 128 -1.23 -4.18 16.68
CA TYR A 128 -0.64 -2.84 16.60
C TYR A 128 -1.69 -1.72 16.58
N PHE A 129 -2.91 -2.01 16.13
CA PHE A 129 -3.96 -1.01 15.94
C PHE A 129 -5.11 -1.10 16.94
N SER A 130 -5.18 -2.17 17.74
CA SER A 130 -6.33 -2.44 18.60
C SER A 130 -6.30 -1.67 19.91
N ASP A 131 -7.34 -0.87 20.17
CA ASP A 131 -7.62 -0.28 21.49
C ASP A 131 -7.73 -1.35 22.58
N ILE A 132 -8.29 -2.52 22.25
CA ILE A 132 -8.43 -3.65 23.19
C ILE A 132 -7.05 -4.18 23.58
N ALA A 133 -6.17 -4.37 22.59
CA ALA A 133 -4.80 -4.80 22.84
C ALA A 133 -4.06 -3.78 23.71
N LEU A 134 -4.13 -2.48 23.38
CA LEU A 134 -3.49 -1.45 24.19
C LEU A 134 -4.05 -1.44 25.60
N ASN A 135 -5.38 -1.45 25.77
CA ASN A 135 -6.01 -1.42 27.09
C ASN A 135 -5.67 -2.68 27.91
N SER A 136 -5.48 -3.84 27.27
CA SER A 136 -5.02 -5.06 27.95
C SER A 136 -3.55 -5.01 28.39
N ALA A 137 -2.72 -4.21 27.70
CA ALA A 137 -1.29 -4.07 27.97
C ALA A 137 -0.97 -2.92 28.96
N LYS A 138 -1.95 -2.09 29.33
CA LYS A 138 -1.74 -0.99 30.28
C LYS A 138 -1.52 -1.52 31.69
N ASN A 139 -0.35 -1.20 32.25
CA ASN A 139 -0.23 -1.02 33.70
C ASN A 139 -0.97 0.27 34.09
N SER A 140 -1.53 0.33 35.31
CA SER A 140 -2.36 1.45 35.81
C SER A 140 -1.75 2.85 35.65
N ASP A 141 -0.45 2.94 35.41
CA ASP A 141 0.32 4.18 35.35
C ASP A 141 0.56 4.69 33.91
N MET A 142 0.19 3.92 32.86
CA MET A 142 0.29 4.38 31.46
C MET A 142 -1.03 4.97 30.95
N LEU A 143 -1.10 6.30 31.02
CA LEU A 143 -2.21 7.12 30.53
C LEU A 143 -2.11 7.41 29.01
N THR A 144 -1.58 6.49 28.21
CA THR A 144 -1.53 6.63 26.76
C THR A 144 -2.82 6.09 26.15
N THR A 145 -3.59 6.94 25.48
CA THR A 145 -4.69 6.49 24.62
C THR A 145 -4.11 6.19 23.24
N TYR A 146 -4.42 5.01 22.68
CA TYR A 146 -4.07 4.70 21.31
C TYR A 146 -4.76 5.71 20.39
N ASN A 147 -4.03 6.27 19.44
CA ASN A 147 -4.59 7.20 18.47
C ASN A 147 -4.56 6.56 17.09
N LYS A 148 -5.68 5.90 16.75
CA LYS A 148 -5.85 5.20 15.47
C LYS A 148 -5.57 6.06 14.25
N GLU A 149 -5.95 7.34 14.30
CA GLU A 149 -5.72 8.27 13.19
C GLU A 149 -4.23 8.55 13.02
N ARG A 150 -3.52 8.74 14.14
CA ARG A 150 -2.08 8.97 14.13
C ARG A 150 -1.32 7.77 13.56
N GLU A 151 -1.64 6.56 13.99
CA GLU A 151 -0.98 5.35 13.46
C GLU A 151 -1.31 5.14 11.99
N TYR A 152 -2.58 5.33 11.59
CA TYR A 152 -2.98 5.26 10.18
C TYR A 152 -2.21 6.25 9.30
N ILE A 153 -2.09 7.51 9.73
CA ILE A 153 -1.32 8.53 9.02
C ILE A 153 0.17 8.17 8.99
N GLY A 154 0.72 7.66 10.10
CA GLY A 154 2.09 7.18 10.19
C GLY A 154 2.39 6.05 9.21
N GLU A 155 1.47 5.11 9.06
CA GLU A 155 1.54 4.01 8.09
C GLU A 155 1.52 4.52 6.65
N ILE A 156 0.60 5.43 6.31
CA ILE A 156 0.58 6.04 4.96
C ILE A 156 1.89 6.80 4.71
N ALA A 157 2.40 7.52 5.70
CA ALA A 157 3.68 8.20 5.60
C ALA A 157 4.81 7.18 5.35
N TYR A 158 4.84 6.07 6.08
CA TYR A 158 5.83 5.02 5.89
C TYR A 158 5.78 4.42 4.47
N ILE A 159 4.62 3.95 4.03
CA ILE A 159 4.45 3.31 2.71
C ILE A 159 4.51 4.30 1.54
N SER A 160 4.42 5.62 1.77
CA SER A 160 4.63 6.61 0.70
C SER A 160 6.10 6.68 0.24
N LYS A 161 7.06 6.20 1.03
CA LYS A 161 8.47 6.19 0.64
C LYS A 161 8.75 5.08 -0.39
N PRO A 162 9.58 5.35 -1.42
CA PRO A 162 10.03 4.31 -2.34
C PRO A 162 10.72 3.15 -1.62
N HIS A 163 10.55 1.93 -2.13
CA HIS A 163 11.17 0.72 -1.58
C HIS A 163 10.80 0.41 -0.12
N GLN A 164 9.75 0.99 0.45
CA GLN A 164 9.20 0.54 1.72
C GLN A 164 8.17 -0.57 1.50
N PHE A 165 8.23 -1.61 2.32
CA PHE A 165 7.24 -2.68 2.24
C PHE A 165 5.83 -2.13 2.47
N CYS A 166 4.87 -2.66 1.73
CA CYS A 166 3.46 -2.33 1.96
C CYS A 166 2.99 -3.06 3.21
N SER A 167 2.40 -2.33 4.16
CA SER A 167 1.69 -2.93 5.28
C SER A 167 0.34 -3.51 4.83
N ILE A 168 -0.35 -4.17 5.75
CA ILE A 168 -1.68 -4.74 5.46
C ILE A 168 -2.66 -3.68 4.96
N ILE A 169 -2.59 -2.45 5.48
CA ILE A 169 -3.41 -1.31 5.02
C ILE A 169 -3.13 -1.01 3.55
N GLY A 170 -1.86 -1.10 3.13
CA GLY A 170 -1.47 -0.98 1.72
C GLY A 170 -2.16 -2.01 0.82
N LEU A 171 -2.31 -3.25 1.28
CA LEU A 171 -3.05 -4.29 0.54
C LEU A 171 -4.53 -3.93 0.34
N TYR A 172 -5.20 -3.41 1.37
CA TYR A 172 -6.60 -2.94 1.25
C TYR A 172 -6.72 -1.74 0.30
N GLY A 173 -5.77 -0.80 0.37
CA GLY A 173 -5.70 0.32 -0.57
C GLY A 173 -5.51 -0.17 -2.02
N LEU A 174 -4.57 -1.08 -2.25
CA LEU A 174 -4.34 -1.68 -3.57
C LEU A 174 -5.57 -2.41 -4.10
N ALA A 175 -6.24 -3.20 -3.26
CA ALA A 175 -7.45 -3.93 -3.63
C ALA A 175 -8.64 -3.02 -3.95
N SER A 176 -8.60 -1.74 -3.55
CA SER A 176 -9.63 -0.75 -3.91
C SER A 176 -9.30 -0.02 -5.21
N VAL A 177 -8.02 0.00 -5.60
CA VAL A 177 -7.51 0.60 -6.84
C VAL A 177 -7.67 -0.33 -8.04
N ILE A 178 -7.60 -1.64 -7.79
CA ILE A 178 -7.66 -2.75 -8.74
C ILE A 178 -9.10 -3.24 -8.85
#